data_AF-A0A525C0F8-F1
#
_entry.id   AF-A0A525C0F8-F1
#
_cell.length_a   1.000
_cell.length_b   1.000
_cell.length_c   1.000
_cell.angle_alpha   90.00
_cell.angle_beta   90.00
_cell.angle_gamma   90.00
#
_symmetry.space_group_name_H-M   'P 1'
#
loop_
_entity.id
_entity.type
_entity.pdbx_description
1 polymer ?
#
loop_
_entity_poly.entity_id
_entity_poly.type
_entity_poly.pdbx_seq_one_letter_code
_entity_poly.pdbx_strand_id
1 'polypeptide(L)'
;DIESDLLISAGIFRSFRIGYEQSLNARFEAMVPPEETEELVLYPELVWSPIRTVSVIARSVIVPDDESTAITAGATWNIFQGLTLLFFGTGTAASDEDDQVPVAFTLGMQARF
;
A
#
# COMPACT_ATOMS: atom_id res chain seq x y z
N ASP A 1 -22.77 27.32 6.59
CA ASP A 1 -22.64 25.99 7.20
C ASP A 1 -21.22 25.51 7.07
N ILE A 2 -20.67 24.92 8.11
CA ILE A 2 -19.46 24.12 8.01
C ILE A 2 -20.00 22.71 7.79
N GLU A 3 -20.17 22.30 6.52
CA GLU A 3 -20.31 20.89 6.15
C GLU A 3 -19.03 20.21 6.61
N SER A 4 -19.08 19.68 7.83
CA SER A 4 -18.01 18.86 8.37
C SER A 4 -18.11 17.50 7.71
N ASP A 5 -17.39 17.34 6.60
CA ASP A 5 -17.17 16.06 5.93
C ASP A 5 -16.47 15.11 6.91
N LEU A 6 -17.27 14.32 7.60
CA LEU A 6 -16.85 13.45 8.68
C LEU A 6 -16.36 12.14 8.07
N LEU A 7 -15.06 11.94 7.89
CA LEU A 7 -14.57 10.65 7.40
C LEU A 7 -14.42 9.64 8.53
N ILE A 8 -15.00 8.45 8.37
CA ILE A 8 -14.85 7.34 9.32
C ILE A 8 -13.90 6.31 8.71
N SER A 9 -12.86 5.92 9.46
CA SER A 9 -12.00 4.81 9.07
C SER A 9 -11.98 3.70 10.11
N ALA A 10 -11.87 2.46 9.63
CA ALA A 10 -11.74 1.27 10.45
C ALA A 10 -10.75 0.31 9.81
N GLY A 11 -9.88 -0.30 10.62
CA GLY A 11 -8.87 -1.20 10.10
C GLY A 11 -8.47 -2.29 11.08
N ILE A 12 -7.91 -3.36 10.53
CA ILE A 12 -7.35 -4.48 11.25
C ILE A 12 -5.89 -4.62 10.84
N PHE A 13 -5.04 -4.82 11.84
CA PHE A 13 -3.63 -5.08 11.64
C PHE A 13 -3.24 -6.40 12.31
N ARG A 14 -2.40 -7.18 11.62
CA ARG A 14 -1.84 -8.41 12.17
C ARG A 14 -0.40 -8.61 11.75
N SER A 15 0.46 -8.89 12.72
CA SER A 15 1.86 -9.24 12.51
C SER A 15 2.09 -10.72 12.86
N PHE A 16 2.64 -11.45 11.90
CA PHE A 16 3.09 -12.83 12.06
C PHE A 16 4.61 -12.85 12.06
N ARG A 17 5.23 -13.52 13.04
CA ARG A 17 6.65 -13.89 12.95
C ARG A 17 6.76 -15.27 12.35
N ILE A 18 7.50 -15.38 11.26
CA ILE A 18 7.73 -16.64 10.55
C ILE A 18 9.19 -17.01 10.82
N GLY A 19 9.46 -17.78 11.87
CA GLY A 19 10.82 -18.11 12.28
C GLY A 19 11.51 -17.03 13.11
N TYR A 20 12.85 -17.01 13.09
CA TYR A 20 13.66 -16.18 14.00
C TYR A 20 13.72 -14.70 13.62
N GLU A 21 13.86 -14.41 12.32
CA GLU A 21 14.10 -13.04 11.84
C GLU A 21 13.07 -12.54 10.82
N GLN A 22 12.14 -13.41 10.40
CA GLN A 22 11.19 -13.08 9.36
C GLN A 22 9.87 -12.58 9.96
N SER A 23 9.27 -11.60 9.30
CA SER A 23 7.94 -11.11 9.68
C SER A 23 7.06 -10.90 8.47
N LEU A 24 5.77 -11.14 8.65
CA LEU A 24 4.72 -10.83 7.70
C LEU A 24 3.70 -9.95 8.41
N ASN A 25 3.56 -8.72 7.95
CA ASN A 25 2.63 -7.75 8.50
C ASN A 25 1.52 -7.53 7.48
N ALA A 26 0.28 -7.81 7.87
CA ALA A 26 -0.89 -7.54 7.06
C ALA A 26 -1.70 -6.43 7.72
N ARG A 27 -2.11 -5.45 6.94
CA ARG A 27 -3.01 -4.37 7.33
C ARG A 27 -4.14 -4.33 6.32
N PHE A 28 -5.35 -4.17 6.82
CA PHE A 28 -6.52 -3.89 6.00
C PHE A 28 -7.25 -2.72 6.65
N GLU A 29 -7.39 -1.63 5.92
CA GLU A 29 -8.07 -0.44 6.40
C GLU A 29 -9.15 -0.05 5.38
N ALA A 30 -10.28 0.41 5.88
CA ALA A 30 -11.42 0.87 5.09
C ALA A 30 -11.80 2.27 5.56
N MET A 31 -12.10 3.15 4.62
CA MET A 31 -12.58 4.50 4.86
C MET A 31 -13.94 4.66 4.21
N VAL A 32 -14.89 5.25 4.93
CA VAL A 32 -16.25 5.49 4.48
C VAL A 32 -16.71 6.87 4.96
N PRO A 33 -17.18 7.75 4.07
CA PRO A 33 -17.95 8.91 4.45
C PRO A 33 -19.38 8.47 4.87
N PRO A 34 -19.89 8.91 6.03
CA PRO A 34 -21.19 8.49 6.56
C PRO A 34 -22.37 9.08 5.78
N GLU A 35 -22.15 10.17 5.04
CA GLU A 35 -23.17 10.81 4.21
C GLU A 35 -23.26 10.13 2.83
N GLU A 36 -22.14 9.58 2.33
CA GLU A 36 -22.03 8.90 1.05
C GLU A 36 -21.50 7.48 1.25
N THR A 37 -22.36 6.59 1.78
CA THR A 37 -22.00 5.18 2.06
C THR A 37 -21.51 4.39 0.84
N GLU A 38 -21.67 4.94 -0.36
CA GLU A 38 -21.23 4.38 -1.64
C GLU A 38 -19.72 4.65 -1.89
N GLU A 39 -19.12 5.68 -1.28
CA GLU A 39 -17.69 6.00 -1.41
C GLU A 39 -16.80 5.18 -0.43
N LEU A 40 -16.86 3.86 -0.55
CA LEU A 40 -15.97 2.97 0.21
C LEU A 40 -14.57 2.97 -0.42
N VAL A 41 -13.54 3.27 0.39
CA VAL A 41 -12.14 3.12 -0.03
C VAL A 41 -11.42 2.09 0.83
N LEU A 42 -10.79 1.10 0.19
CA LEU A 42 -10.05 0.03 0.85
C LEU A 42 -8.55 0.20 0.65
N TYR A 43 -7.80 0.01 1.73
CA TYR A 43 -6.35 0.13 1.81
C TYR A 43 -5.71 -1.16 2.34
N PRO A 44 -5.74 -2.28 1.59
CA PRO A 44 -5.00 -3.47 1.96
C PRO A 44 -3.48 -3.22 1.79
N GLU A 45 -2.70 -3.70 2.74
CA GLU A 45 -1.25 -3.64 2.73
C GLU A 45 -0.65 -4.91 3.34
N LEU A 46 0.38 -5.43 2.68
CA LEU A 46 1.13 -6.59 3.08
C LEU A 46 2.61 -6.26 3.02
N VAL A 47 3.30 -6.41 4.16
CA VAL A 47 4.74 -6.19 4.28
C VAL A 47 5.40 -7.47 4.75
N TRP A 48 6.19 -8.09 3.89
CA TRP A 48 6.98 -9.27 4.21
C TRP A 48 8.46 -8.92 4.33
N SER A 49 9.04 -9.15 5.50
CA SER A 49 10.48 -9.01 5.72
C SER A 49 11.09 -10.40 5.91
N PRO A 50 11.67 -11.01 4.86
CA PRO A 50 12.32 -12.32 4.97
C PRO A 50 13.59 -12.31 5.83
N ILE A 51 14.25 -11.17 5.93
CA ILE A 51 15.45 -10.93 6.75
C ILE A 51 15.41 -9.49 7.27
N ARG A 52 16.28 -9.14 8.21
CA ARG A 52 16.32 -7.79 8.82
C ARG A 52 16.63 -6.66 7.84
N THR A 53 17.27 -6.97 6.71
CA THR A 53 17.74 -5.97 5.75
C THR A 53 16.79 -5.79 4.57
N VAL A 54 15.89 -6.74 4.29
CA VAL A 54 15.03 -6.71 3.10
C VAL A 54 13.58 -6.74 3.53
N SER A 55 12.78 -5.85 2.95
CA SER A 55 11.34 -5.79 3.13
C SER A 55 10.66 -5.67 1.77
N VAL A 56 9.73 -6.57 1.50
CA VAL A 56 8.85 -6.53 0.34
C VAL A 56 7.50 -5.98 0.80
N ILE A 57 6.97 -5.01 0.07
CA ILE A 57 5.72 -4.32 0.37
C ILE A 57 4.80 -4.48 -0.83
N ALA A 58 3.56 -4.85 -0.60
CA ALA A 58 2.49 -4.76 -1.57
C ALA A 58 1.32 -4.06 -0.90
N ARG A 59 0.84 -2.97 -1.49
CA ARG A 59 -0.32 -2.24 -1.01
C ARG A 59 -1.20 -1.89 -2.18
N SER A 60 -2.49 -1.72 -1.93
CA SER A 60 -3.38 -1.15 -2.92
C SER A 60 -4.33 -0.15 -2.31
N VAL A 61 -4.91 0.66 -3.18
CA VAL A 61 -6.06 1.51 -2.93
C VAL A 61 -7.13 1.01 -3.87
N ILE A 62 -8.24 0.55 -3.32
CA ILE A 62 -9.36 0.01 -4.09
C ILE A 62 -10.56 0.89 -3.79
N VAL A 63 -11.17 1.44 -4.83
CA VAL A 63 -12.45 2.16 -4.79
C VAL A 63 -13.43 1.29 -5.56
N PRO A 64 -14.20 0.42 -4.88
CA PRO A 64 -15.07 -0.54 -5.57
C PRO A 64 -16.16 0.12 -6.40
N ASP A 65 -16.64 1.29 -5.99
CA ASP A 65 -17.73 2.02 -6.63
C ASP A 65 -17.32 2.58 -8.01
N ASP A 66 -16.12 3.18 -8.08
CA ASP A 66 -15.51 3.66 -9.32
C ASP A 66 -14.81 2.53 -10.11
N GLU A 67 -14.87 1.30 -9.61
CA GLU A 67 -14.12 0.13 -10.11
C GLU A 67 -12.61 0.40 -10.32
N SER A 68 -12.09 1.41 -9.60
CA SER A 68 -10.73 1.91 -9.70
C SER A 68 -9.83 1.23 -8.66
N THR A 69 -8.67 0.76 -9.10
CA THR A 69 -7.70 0.07 -8.26
C THR A 69 -6.29 0.54 -8.57
N ALA A 70 -5.62 1.13 -7.58
CA ALA A 70 -4.20 1.45 -7.63
C ALA A 70 -3.40 0.44 -6.82
N ILE A 71 -2.48 -0.28 -7.44
CA ILE A 71 -1.59 -1.24 -6.78
C ILE A 71 -0.18 -0.66 -6.76
N THR A 72 0.49 -0.73 -5.61
CA THR A 72 1.90 -0.43 -5.46
C THR A 72 2.58 -1.63 -4.83
N ALA A 73 3.56 -2.20 -5.50
CA ALA A 73 4.39 -3.28 -4.97
C ALA A 73 5.87 -2.91 -5.08
N GLY A 74 6.67 -3.36 -4.14
CA GLY A 74 8.08 -3.02 -4.13
C GLY A 74 8.90 -3.77 -3.12
N ALA A 75 10.20 -3.56 -3.19
CA ALA A 75 11.18 -4.07 -2.25
C ALA A 75 12.08 -2.95 -1.78
N THR A 76 12.41 -3.00 -0.50
CA THR A 76 13.33 -2.10 0.17
C THR A 76 14.47 -2.94 0.70
N TRP A 77 15.71 -2.57 0.38
CA TRP A 77 16.90 -3.27 0.85
C TRP A 77 17.86 -2.31 1.55
N ASN A 78 18.00 -2.50 2.86
CA ASN A 78 18.98 -1.85 3.70
C ASN A 78 20.32 -2.58 3.58
N ILE A 79 21.27 -1.99 2.83
CA ILE A 79 22.57 -2.63 2.57
C ILE A 79 23.53 -2.41 3.73
N PHE A 80 23.69 -1.16 4.20
CA PHE A 80 24.64 -0.83 5.27
C PHE A 80 24.41 0.55 5.87
N GLN A 81 24.51 0.69 7.20
CA GLN A 81 24.64 1.97 7.96
C GLN A 81 23.94 3.22 7.35
N GLY A 82 22.66 3.09 7.00
CA GLY A 82 21.87 4.23 6.48
C GLY A 82 21.71 4.29 4.96
N LEU A 83 22.32 3.36 4.19
CA LEU A 83 22.05 3.17 2.76
C LEU A 83 20.90 2.17 2.54
N THR A 84 19.84 2.66 1.90
CA THR A 84 18.64 1.91 1.55
C THR A 84 18.37 2.02 0.05
N LEU A 85 18.24 0.88 -0.63
CA LEU A 85 17.73 0.80 -2.00
C LEU A 85 16.23 0.59 -1.99
N LEU A 86 15.54 1.23 -2.92
CA LEU A 86 14.10 1.20 -3.08
C LEU A 86 13.77 0.79 -4.52
N PHE A 87 12.91 -0.21 -4.66
CA PHE A 87 12.41 -0.70 -5.93
C PHE A 87 10.89 -0.75 -5.83
N PHE A 88 10.18 0.08 -6.58
CA PHE A 88 8.71 0.11 -6.54
C PHE A 88 8.14 0.09 -7.95
N GLY A 89 7.08 -0.68 -8.15
CA GLY A 89 6.20 -0.62 -9.30
C GLY A 89 4.83 -0.18 -8.82
N THR A 90 4.21 0.74 -9.54
CA THR A 90 2.80 1.09 -9.36
C THR A 90 2.06 0.91 -10.66
N GLY A 91 0.86 0.35 -10.58
CA GLY A 91 -0.07 0.26 -11.68
C GLY A 91 -1.45 0.68 -11.22
N THR A 92 -2.20 1.34 -12.09
CA THR A 92 -3.60 1.69 -11.82
C THR A 92 -4.48 1.02 -12.87
N ALA A 93 -5.51 0.32 -12.45
CA ALA A 93 -6.56 -0.19 -13.31
C ALA A 93 -7.84 0.58 -13.00
N ALA A 94 -8.54 1.04 -14.02
CA ALA A 94 -9.90 1.56 -13.96
C ALA A 94 -10.72 0.77 -15.00
N SER A 95 -12.04 0.69 -14.82
CA SER A 95 -12.89 -0.19 -15.64
C SER A 95 -13.21 0.32 -17.04
N ASP A 96 -12.68 1.48 -17.43
CA ASP A 96 -12.81 1.96 -18.80
C ASP A 96 -12.13 0.98 -19.78
N GLU A 97 -12.95 0.31 -20.59
CA GLU A 97 -12.59 -0.85 -21.44
C GLU A 97 -11.51 -0.56 -22.51
N ASP A 98 -11.10 0.70 -22.68
CA ASP A 98 -10.18 1.15 -23.75
C ASP A 98 -8.83 1.67 -23.24
N ASP A 99 -8.58 1.65 -21.92
CA ASP A 99 -7.44 2.34 -21.34
C ASP A 99 -6.21 1.44 -21.05
N GLN A 100 -5.05 1.85 -21.56
CA GLN A 100 -3.77 1.24 -21.21
C GLN A 100 -3.53 1.45 -19.71
N VAL A 101 -3.47 0.36 -18.94
CA VAL A 101 -3.07 0.37 -17.52
C VAL A 101 -1.70 1.04 -17.39
N PRO A 102 -1.60 2.28 -16.87
CA PRO A 102 -0.33 2.94 -16.74
C PRO A 102 0.47 2.23 -15.62
N VAL A 103 1.68 1.80 -15.96
CA VAL A 103 2.61 1.19 -15.02
C VAL A 103 3.84 2.07 -14.91
N ALA A 104 4.17 2.49 -13.69
CA ALA A 104 5.37 3.26 -13.41
C ALA A 104 6.29 2.46 -12.49
N PHE A 105 7.58 2.46 -12.83
CA PHE A 105 8.63 1.86 -12.01
C PHE A 105 9.53 2.94 -11.44
N THR A 106 9.79 2.87 -10.15
CA THR A 106 10.67 3.79 -9.43
C THR A 106 11.83 3.01 -8.83
N LEU A 107 13.04 3.45 -9.16
CA LEU A 107 14.28 3.00 -8.56
C LEU A 107 14.83 4.17 -7.73
N GLY A 108 15.05 3.92 -6.44
CA GLY A 108 15.49 4.93 -5.50
C GLY A 108 16.66 4.46 -4.66
N MET A 109 17.47 5.43 -4.22
CA MET A 109 18.51 5.22 -3.22
C MET A 109 18.38 6.32 -2.18
N GLN A 110 18.31 5.92 -0.92
CA GLN A 110 18.30 6.83 0.22
C GLN A 110 19.55 6.56 1.05
N ALA A 111 20.33 7.61 1.32
CA ALA A 111 21.46 7.57 2.25
C ALA A 111 21.17 8.53 3.42
N ARG A 112 21.29 8.04 4.65
CA ARG A 112 21.32 8.87 5.87
C ARG A 112 22.70 8.72 6.51
N PHE A 113 23.40 9.85 6.66
CA PHE A 113 24.72 9.97 7.28
C PHE A 113 24.60 10.60 8.66
#